data_AF-A0A7X8WST2-F1
#
_entry.id   AF-A0A7X8WST2-F1
#
_cell.length_a   1.000
_cell.length_b   1.000
_cell.length_c   1.000
_cell.angle_alpha   90.00
_cell.angle_beta   90.00
_cell.angle_gamma   90.00
#
_symmetry.space_group_name_H-M   'P 1'
#
loop_
_entity.id
_entity.type
_entity.pdbx_description
1 polymer ?
#
loop_
_entity_poly.entity_id
_entity_poly.type
_entity_poly.pdbx_seq_one_letter_code
_entity_poly.pdbx_strand_id
1 'polypeptide(L)' 'MLEKSQWGSKIGFILAAAGSAIGLGALWRFPYMTAEHGGGAFLLMFLLFTLV' A
#
# COMPACT_ATOMS: atom_id res chain seq x y z
N MET A 1 33.66 8.63 10.12
CA MET A 1 32.86 7.44 10.48
C MET A 1 31.41 7.87 10.41
N LEU A 2 30.69 7.53 9.33
CA LEU A 2 29.29 7.93 9.19
C LEU A 2 28.46 6.99 10.07
N GLU A 3 27.94 7.50 11.19
CA GLU A 3 26.95 6.77 11.97
C GLU A 3 25.70 6.56 11.09
N LYS A 4 25.36 5.29 10.84
CA LYS A 4 24.06 4.96 10.27
C LYS A 4 23.03 5.31 11.34
N SER A 5 22.23 6.35 11.09
CA SER A 5 21.05 6.66 11.89
C SER A 5 20.13 5.44 11.86
N GLN A 6 20.21 4.61 12.90
CA GLN A 6 19.35 3.45 13.06
C GLN A 6 18.01 3.94 13.62
N TRP A 7 16.93 3.50 12.99
CA TRP A 7 15.58 3.77 13.47
C TRP A 7 15.42 3.19 14.87
N GLY A 8 15.03 4.03 15.83
CA GLY A 8 14.93 3.64 17.24
C GLY A 8 13.90 2.54 17.54
N SER A 9 12.98 2.27 16.60
CA SER A 9 12.07 1.13 16.68
C SER A 9 11.79 0.55 15.29
N LYS A 10 11.87 -0.78 15.17
CA LYS A 10 11.46 -1.52 13.97
C LYS A 10 10.01 -1.21 13.59
N ILE A 11 9.14 -1.02 14.58
CA ILE A 11 7.73 -0.68 14.36
C ILE A 11 7.60 0.71 13.76
N GLY A 12 8.37 1.68 14.26
CA GLY A 12 8.39 3.05 13.71
C GLY A 12 8.85 3.09 12.26
N PHE A 13 9.85 2.26 11.91
CA PHE A 13 10.30 2.10 10.52
C PHE A 13 9.20 1.49 9.64
N ILE A 14 8.55 0.41 10.08
CA ILE A 14 7.48 -0.27 9.33
C ILE A 14 6.28 0.66 9.14
N LEU A 15 5.87 1.43 10.16
CA LEU A 15 4.76 2.37 10.05
C LEU A 15 5.07 3.53 9.11
N ALA A 16 6.28 4.09 9.16
CA ALA A 16 6.69 5.15 8.25
C ALA A 16 6.72 4.65 6.79
N ALA A 17 7.26 3.45 6.56
CA ALA A 17 7.24 2.81 5.25
C ALA A 17 5.81 2.50 4.77
N ALA A 18 4.94 1.97 5.64
CA ALA A 18 3.55 1.68 5.31
C ALA A 18 2.76 2.97 4.98
N GLY A 19 2.98 4.05 5.74
CA GLY A 19 2.39 5.35 5.46
C GLY A 19 2.88 5.97 4.15
N SER A 20 4.13 5.72 3.75
CA SER A 20 4.63 6.15 2.44
C SER A 20 4.07 5.31 1.29
N ALA A 21 3.75 4.03 1.52
CA ALA A 21 3.23 3.13 0.50
C ALA A 21 1.72 3.31 0.26
N ILE A 22 0.95 3.72 1.28
CA ILE A 22 -0.51 3.84 1.22
C ILE A 22 -0.91 5.33 1.13
N GLY A 23 -1.30 5.79 -0.06
CA GLY A 23 -1.80 7.15 -0.29
C GLY A 23 -3.32 7.29 -0.28
N LEU A 24 -3.83 8.53 -0.34
CA LEU A 24 -5.27 8.86 -0.39
C LEU A 24 -6.04 8.10 -1.49
N GLY A 25 -5.38 7.82 -2.62
CA GLY A 25 -5.99 7.07 -3.73
C GLY A 25 -6.43 5.65 -3.35
N ALA A 26 -5.75 5.02 -2.37
CA ALA A 26 -6.13 3.70 -1.87
C ALA A 26 -7.43 3.73 -1.05
N LEU A 27 -7.75 4.85 -0.39
CA LEU A 27 -8.95 4.95 0.44
C LEU A 27 -10.24 5.12 -0.36
N TRP A 28 -10.27 6.00 -1.38
CA TRP A 28 -11.51 6.30 -2.10
C TRP A 28 -11.53 5.84 -3.56
N ARG A 29 -10.38 5.90 -4.26
CA ARG A 29 -10.36 5.67 -5.71
C ARG A 29 -10.31 4.19 -6.03
N PHE A 30 -9.60 3.43 -5.21
CA PHE A 30 -9.59 1.97 -5.29
C PHE A 30 -10.99 1.34 -5.15
N PRO A 31 -11.78 1.63 -4.10
CA PRO A 31 -13.12 1.05 -3.99
C PRO A 31 -14.06 1.55 -5.08
N TYR A 32 -13.94 2.82 -5.51
CA TYR A 32 -14.72 3.36 -6.61
C TYR A 32 -14.44 2.63 -7.93
N MET A 33 -13.17 2.50 -8.32
CA MET A 33 -12.76 1.79 -9.54
C MET A 33 -13.12 0.30 -9.47
N THR A 34 -12.99 -0.31 -8.29
CA THR A 34 -13.44 -1.69 -8.08
C THR A 34 -14.93 -1.82 -8.33
N ALA A 35 -15.76 -0.93 -7.76
CA ALA A 35 -17.21 -0.96 -7.98
C ALA A 35 -17.61 -0.73 -9.45
N GLU A 36 -16.93 0.18 -10.16
CA GLU A 36 -17.26 0.52 -11.55
C GLU A 36 -16.76 -0.53 -12.57
N HIS A 37 -15.59 -1.15 -12.33
CA HIS A 37 -14.93 -2.08 -13.27
C HIS A 37 -15.22 -3.57 -13.01
N GLY A 38 -16.38 -3.91 -12.47
CA GLY A 38 -16.80 -5.31 -12.29
C GLY A 38 -16.62 -5.87 -10.87
N GLY A 39 -16.51 -5.00 -9.87
CA GLY A 39 -16.58 -5.35 -8.45
C GLY A 39 -15.49 -6.34 -8.04
N GLY A 40 -15.92 -7.50 -7.53
CA GLY A 40 -15.02 -8.56 -7.08
C GLY A 40 -14.08 -9.11 -8.16
N ALA A 41 -14.48 -9.09 -9.44
CA ALA A 41 -13.61 -9.55 -10.53
C ALA A 41 -12.39 -8.63 -10.72
N PHE A 42 -12.59 -7.32 -10.60
CA PHE A 42 -11.51 -6.34 -10.60
C PHE A 42 -10.56 -6.57 -9.42
N LEU A 43 -11.10 -6.87 -8.23
CA LEU A 43 -10.28 -7.14 -7.05
C LEU A 43 -9.39 -8.38 -7.23
N LEU A 44 -9.92 -9.45 -7.84
CA LEU A 44 -9.17 -10.66 -8.17
C LEU A 44 -8.04 -10.38 -9.16
N MET A 45 -8.34 -9.66 -10.25
CA MET A 45 -7.31 -9.24 -11.22
C MET A 45 -6.25 -8.36 -10.58
N PHE A 46 -6.66 -7.38 -9.76
CA PHE A 46 -5.75 -6.51 -9.02
C PHE A 46 -4.80 -7.30 -8.10
N LEU A 47 -5.32 -8.28 -7.36
CA LEU A 47 -4.50 -9.15 -6.52
C LEU A 47 -3.51 -9.99 -7.35
N LEU A 48 -3.96 -10.52 -8.49
CA LEU A 48 -3.13 -11.28 -9.41
C LEU A 48 -1.95 -10.44 -9.93
N PHE A 49 -2.20 -9.22 -10.38
CA PHE A 49 -1.16 -8.30 -10.84
C PHE A 49 -0.28 -7.73 -9.72
N THR A 50 -0.79 -7.66 -8.49
CA THR A 50 -0.01 -7.17 -7.33
C THR A 50 0.94 -8.25 -6.80
N LEU A 51 0.57 -9.53 -6.93
CA LEU A 51 1.31 -10.66 -6.39
C LEU A 51 2.32 -11.28 -7.39
N VAL A 52 2.12 -11.03 -8.69
CA VAL A 52 3.07 -11.34 -9.79
C VAL A 52 4.07 -10.20 -9.94
#